data_AF-A0A388PUP7-F1
#
_entry.id   AF-A0A388PUP7-F1
#
_cell.length_a   1.000
_cell.length_b   1.000
_cell.length_c   1.000
_cell.angle_alpha   90.00
_cell.angle_beta   90.00
_cell.angle_gamma   90.00
#
_symmetry.space_group_name_H-M   'P 1'
#
loop_
_entity.id
_entity.type
_entity.pdbx_description
1 polymer ?
#
loop_
_entity_poly.entity_id
_entity_poly.type
_entity_poly.pdbx_seq_one_letter_code
_entity_poly.pdbx_strand_id
1 'polypeptide(L)' 'MFMYMKAKIKSFDLNGESKVRINRAGCFDRCGEGPLLVIYPEATWYRFIDEEDIDEIIESHIQQGKIVTRLLA' A
#
# COMPACT_ATOMS: atom_id res chain seq x y z
N MET A 1 -9.15 -5.09 3.67
CA MET A 1 -7.92 -4.46 3.15
C MET A 1 -7.06 -5.29 2.20
N PHE A 2 -6.40 -6.39 2.61
CA PHE A 2 -5.50 -7.12 1.68
C PHE A 2 -6.19 -7.56 0.37
N MET A 3 -7.36 -8.18 0.47
CA MET A 3 -8.10 -8.63 -0.73
C MET A 3 -8.57 -7.45 -1.59
N TYR A 4 -8.99 -6.35 -0.95
CA TYR A 4 -9.38 -5.11 -1.61
C TYR A 4 -8.22 -4.54 -2.43
N MET A 5 -7.07 -4.29 -1.79
CA MET A 5 -5.87 -3.76 -2.45
C MET A 5 -5.42 -4.65 -3.60
N LYS A 6 -5.42 -5.98 -3.40
CA LYS A 6 -5.05 -6.95 -4.45
C LYS A 6 -6.02 -6.89 -5.64
N ALA A 7 -7.32 -6.77 -5.39
CA ALA A 7 -8.32 -6.63 -6.44
C ALA A 7 -8.17 -5.30 -7.20
N LYS A 8 -7.94 -4.19 -6.48
CA LYS A 8 -7.78 -2.85 -7.05
C LYS A 8 -6.53 -2.72 -7.93
N ILE A 9 -5.39 -3.23 -7.46
CA ILE A 9 -4.16 -3.31 -8.27
C ILE A 9 -4.39 -4.12 -9.55
N LYS A 10 -5.17 -5.21 -9.46
CA LYS A 10 -5.54 -6.01 -10.63
C LYS A 10 -6.49 -5.26 -11.58
N SER A 11 -7.46 -4.50 -11.08
CA SER A 11 -8.37 -3.73 -11.94
C SER A 11 -7.66 -2.63 -12.73
N PHE A 12 -6.52 -2.14 -12.23
CA PHE A 12 -5.67 -1.17 -12.94
C PHE A 12 -4.61 -1.82 -13.84
N ASP A 13 -4.61 -3.16 -14.01
CA ASP A 13 -3.56 -3.91 -14.70
C ASP A 13 -2.15 -3.62 -14.14
N LEU A 14 -2.04 -3.34 -12.83
CA LEU A 14 -0.78 -3.03 -12.16
C LEU A 14 -0.12 -4.28 -11.55
N ASN A 15 -0.70 -5.46 -11.73
CA ASN A 15 -0.12 -6.74 -11.29
C ASN A 15 0.61 -7.45 -12.44
N GLY A 16 1.66 -8.22 -12.12
CA GLY A 16 2.36 -9.07 -13.09
C GLY A 16 3.87 -8.96 -12.99
N GLU A 17 4.56 -9.54 -13.98
CA GLU A 17 6.01 -9.48 -14.07
C GLU A 17 6.49 -8.02 -14.18
N SER A 18 7.49 -7.67 -13.39
CA SER A 18 8.05 -6.31 -13.31
C SER A 18 7.07 -5.19 -12.92
N LYS A 19 5.89 -5.53 -12.38
CA LYS A 19 4.91 -4.56 -11.83
C LYS A 19 4.77 -4.72 -10.30
N VAL A 20 3.60 -4.36 -9.76
CA VAL A 20 3.34 -4.37 -8.32
C VAL A 20 2.99 -5.78 -7.85
N ARG A 21 3.64 -6.21 -6.76
CA ARG A 21 3.32 -7.43 -6.04
C ARG A 21 2.74 -7.11 -4.66
N ILE A 22 1.52 -7.56 -4.41
CA ILE A 22 0.88 -7.44 -3.10
C ILE A 22 1.09 -8.73 -2.31
N ASN A 23 1.73 -8.63 -1.14
CA ASN A 23 1.96 -9.73 -0.21
C ASN A 23 1.28 -9.45 1.14
N ARG A 24 0.97 -10.52 1.88
CA ARG A 24 0.65 -10.42 3.31
C ARG A 24 1.97 -10.47 4.08
N ALA A 25 2.08 -9.63 5.10
CA ALA A 25 3.17 -9.65 6.05
C ALA A 25 2.67 -10.03 7.44
N GLY A 26 3.58 -10.56 8.27
CA GLY A 26 3.35 -10.76 9.70
C GLY A 26 3.68 -9.51 10.51
N CYS A 27 4.17 -9.70 11.74
CA CYS A 27 4.60 -8.60 12.61
C CYS A 27 5.80 -7.85 11.99
N PHE A 28 5.76 -6.53 12.08
CA PHE A 28 6.90 -5.63 11.77
C PHE A 28 7.52 -5.01 13.02
N ASP A 29 7.19 -5.52 14.21
CA ASP A 29 7.58 -4.97 15.53
C ASP A 29 7.20 -3.50 15.77
N ARG A 30 6.24 -2.99 14.98
CA ARG A 30 5.68 -1.63 15.07
C ARG A 30 4.21 -1.67 15.48
N CYS A 31 3.89 -2.42 16.54
CA CYS A 31 2.51 -2.67 16.97
C CYS A 31 1.70 -1.40 17.26
N GLY A 32 2.34 -0.35 17.79
CA GLY A 32 1.68 0.93 18.11
C GLY A 32 1.26 1.77 16.90
N GLU A 33 1.63 1.33 15.70
CA GLU A 33 1.37 2.05 14.45
C GLU A 33 0.48 1.23 13.51
N GLY A 34 -0.02 0.07 13.94
CA GLY A 34 -0.92 -0.74 13.12
C GLY A 34 -2.27 -0.06 12.87
N PRO A 35 -2.93 -0.33 11.72
CA PRO A 35 -2.49 -1.17 10.60
C PRO A 35 -1.36 -0.55 9.77
N LEU A 36 -0.39 -1.37 9.34
CA LEU A 36 0.79 -0.94 8.58
C LEU A 36 0.85 -1.53 7.17
N LEU A 37 1.33 -0.72 6.24
CA LEU A 37 1.69 -1.09 4.88
C LEU A 37 3.05 -0.50 4.54
N VAL A 38 3.93 -1.28 3.90
CA VAL A 38 5.23 -0.82 3.42
C VAL A 38 5.34 -1.02 1.92
N ILE A 39 5.84 -0.01 1.22
CA ILE A 39 6.11 -0.04 -0.22
C ILE A 39 7.62 -0.03 -0.45
N TYR A 40 8.10 -0.97 -1.26
CA TYR A 40 9.49 -1.10 -1.70
C TYR A 40 9.62 -0.72 -3.18
N PRO A 41 10.80 -0.24 -3.64
CA PRO A 41 12.09 -0.24 -2.95
C PRO A 41 12.33 0.89 -1.93
N GLU A 42 11.49 1.92 -1.87
CA GLU A 42 11.71 3.14 -1.08
C GLU A 42 11.56 2.92 0.44
N ALA A 43 11.00 1.78 0.85
CA ALA A 43 10.64 1.47 2.23
C ALA A 43 9.72 2.55 2.84
N THR A 44 8.76 3.04 2.06
CA THR A 44 7.75 4.02 2.52
C THR A 44 6.69 3.31 3.34
N TRP A 45 6.48 3.78 4.58
CA TRP A 45 5.52 3.20 5.53
C TRP A 45 4.26 4.04 5.61
N TYR A 46 3.12 3.37 5.53
CA TYR A 46 1.80 3.98 5.67
C TYR A 46 1.01 3.32 6.80
N ARG A 47 0.25 4.17 7.49
CA ARG A 47 -0.91 3.79 8.28
C ARG A 47 -2.16 4.04 7.44
N PHE A 48 -3.15 3.17 7.58
CA PHE A 48 -4.42 3.29 6.88
C PHE A 48 -5.55 2.78 7.77
N ILE A 49 -6.75 3.31 7.56
CA ILE A 49 -7.94 2.96 8.34
C ILE A 49 -8.95 2.22 7.46
N ASP A 50 -9.13 2.66 6.22
CA ASP A 50 -10.21 2.20 5.34
C ASP A 50 -9.76 2.01 3.88
N GLU A 51 -10.73 1.73 3.00
CA GLU A 51 -10.49 1.50 1.58
C GLU A 51 -10.14 2.80 0.83
N GLU A 52 -10.56 3.96 1.33
CA GLU A 52 -10.26 5.27 0.73
C GLU A 52 -8.77 5.61 0.90
N ASP A 53 -8.20 5.33 2.07
CA ASP A 53 -6.76 5.44 2.31
C ASP A 53 -5.95 4.55 1.37
N ILE A 54 -6.42 3.32 1.12
CA ILE A 54 -5.77 2.41 0.17
C ILE A 54 -5.86 2.92 -1.26
N ASP A 55 -7.03 3.42 -1.67
CA ASP A 55 -7.21 4.00 -2.99
C ASP A 55 -6.27 5.18 -3.21
N GLU A 56 -6.13 6.08 -2.22
CA GLU A 56 -5.20 7.20 -2.32
C GLU A 56 -3.74 6.73 -2.41
N ILE A 57 -3.33 5.72 -1.63
CA ILE A 57 -1.98 5.14 -1.72
C ILE A 57 -1.72 4.56 -3.12
N ILE A 58 -2.70 3.86 -3.69
CA ILE A 58 -2.57 3.28 -5.04
C ILE A 58 -2.48 4.38 -6.10
N GLU A 59 -3.41 5.33 -6.08
CA GLU A 59 -3.51 6.36 -7.11
C GLU A 59 -2.38 7.39 -7.03
N SER A 60 -2.02 7.82 -5.82
CA SER A 60 -0.97 8.82 -5.61
C SER A 60 0.42 8.18 -5.65
N HIS A 61 0.68 7.19 -4.80
CA HIS A 61 2.05 6.69 -4.65
C HIS A 61 2.39 5.68 -5.74
N ILE A 62 1.56 4.65 -5.95
CA ILE A 62 1.90 3.57 -6.88
C ILE A 62 1.80 4.04 -8.34
N GLN A 63 0.76 4.80 -8.70
CA GLN A 63 0.56 5.22 -10.10
C GLN A 63 1.31 6.51 -10.45
N GLN A 64 1.36 7.49 -9.54
CA GLN A 64 1.95 8.81 -9.83
C GLN A 64 3.31 9.05 -9.18
N GLY A 65 3.80 8.13 -8.34
CA GLY A 65 5.06 8.31 -7.61
C GLY A 65 5.00 9.40 -6.53
N LYS A 66 3.80 9.78 -6.07
CA LYS A 66 3.59 10.85 -5.09
C LYS A 66 3.26 10.27 -3.71
N ILE A 67 4.08 10.62 -2.71
CA ILE A 67 3.89 10.14 -1.34
C ILE A 67 2.63 10.77 -0.72
N VAL A 68 1.83 9.95 -0.05
CA VAL A 68 0.64 10.39 0.70
C VAL A 68 1.05 10.80 2.10
N THR A 69 1.51 12.05 2.26
CA THR A 69 2.12 12.54 3.51
C THR A 69 1.22 12.42 4.75
N ARG A 70 -0.10 12.56 4.59
CA ARG A 70 -1.07 12.42 5.69
C ARG A 70 -1.13 11.00 6.29
N LEU A 71 -0.73 9.99 5.51
CA LEU A 71 -0.81 8.58 5.88
C LEU A 71 0.54 8.02 6.34
N LEU A 72 1.61 8.81 6.37
CA LEU A 72 2.92 8.32 6.78
C LEU A 72 2.92 7.82 8.24
N ALA A 73 3.61 6.70 8.45
CA ALA A 73 3.78 6.02 9.74
C ALA A 73 5.01 6.50 10.49
#